data_AF-A0A937EH20-F1
#
_entry.id   AF-A0A937EH20-F1
#
_cell.length_a   1.000
_cell.length_b   1.000
_cell.length_c   1.000
_cell.angle_alpha   90.00
_cell.angle_beta   90.00
_cell.angle_gamma   90.00
#
_symmetry.space_group_name_H-M   'P 1'
#
loop_
_entity.id
_entity.type
_entity.pdbx_description
1 polymer ?
#
loop_
_entity_poly.entity_id
_entity_poly.type
_entity_poly.pdbx_seq_one_letter_code
_entity_poly.pdbx_strand_id
1 'polypeptide(L)'
;MSAKKEPSVLQGFKAFLMRGNVVDLAVAVVIGAAFTNIVNSVVKGIINPLVGAIGTQNLDSYSSCLKAPCKVAPDGTVQSGVPILWGSVLGSMLTFLITAAVVYFLMVLPMSKYLARQAARKAAREGTKEVIEVTELEVLKEIRDALVAQRGPGPGER
;
A
#
# COMPACT_ATOMS: atom_id res chain seq x y z
N MET A 1 52.33 16.08 -8.67
CA MET A 1 51.60 15.74 -7.43
C MET A 1 50.14 16.10 -7.62
N SER A 2 49.25 15.11 -7.74
CA SER A 2 47.83 15.35 -8.04
C SER A 2 47.05 15.58 -6.74
N ALA A 3 46.50 16.78 -6.56
CA ALA A 3 45.67 17.14 -5.41
C ALA A 3 44.33 16.39 -5.51
N LYS A 4 44.16 15.34 -4.70
CA LYS A 4 42.93 14.56 -4.60
C LYS A 4 41.91 15.42 -3.85
N LYS A 5 40.96 16.01 -4.61
CA LYS A 5 39.84 16.79 -4.07
C LYS A 5 38.97 15.84 -3.23
N GLU A 6 38.96 16.03 -1.91
CA GLU A 6 38.14 15.22 -1.02
C GLU A 6 36.66 15.38 -1.38
N PRO A 7 35.87 14.29 -1.39
CA PRO A 7 34.45 14.38 -1.71
C PRO A 7 33.77 15.25 -0.67
N SER A 8 33.16 16.36 -1.10
CA SER A 8 32.48 17.26 -0.16
C SER A 8 31.30 16.54 0.49
N VAL A 9 30.96 16.93 1.72
CA VAL A 9 29.83 16.34 2.49
C VAL A 9 28.52 16.37 1.67
N LEU A 10 28.33 17.39 0.84
CA LEU A 10 27.21 17.51 -0.09
C LEU A 10 27.22 16.44 -1.19
N GLN A 11 28.41 16.08 -1.68
CA GLN A 11 28.60 14.99 -2.65
C GLN A 11 28.34 13.63 -2.02
N GLY A 12 28.77 13.43 -0.76
CA GLY A 12 28.46 12.24 0.03
C GLY A 12 26.97 12.11 0.33
N PHE A 13 26.29 13.21 0.67
CA PHE A 13 24.85 13.24 0.90
C PHE A 13 24.04 13.00 -0.37
N LYS A 14 24.44 13.60 -1.50
CA LYS A 14 23.83 13.30 -2.81
C LYS A 14 24.00 11.83 -3.18
N ALA A 15 25.19 11.26 -2.99
CA ALA A 15 25.44 9.84 -3.25
C ALA A 15 24.63 8.93 -2.32
N PHE A 16 24.34 9.36 -1.10
CA PHE A 16 23.45 8.67 -0.17
C PHE A 16 21.99 8.71 -0.61
N LEU A 17 21.46 9.89 -0.97
CA LEU A 17 20.10 10.04 -1.50
C LEU A 17 19.90 9.28 -2.83
N MET A 18 20.92 9.22 -3.68
CA MET A 18 20.87 8.47 -4.93
C MET A 18 20.85 6.94 -4.73
N ARG A 19 21.02 6.43 -3.50
CA ARG A 19 20.61 5.04 -3.20
C ARG A 19 19.09 5.00 -3.20
N GLY A 20 18.49 4.66 -4.34
CA GLY A 20 17.04 4.74 -4.60
C GLY A 20 16.12 4.22 -3.49
N ASN A 21 16.53 3.20 -2.74
CA ASN A 21 15.78 2.68 -1.59
C ASN A 21 15.51 3.71 -0.47
N VAL A 22 16.38 4.72 -0.29
CA VAL A 22 16.22 5.74 0.77
C VAL A 22 15.15 6.76 0.40
N VAL A 23 15.12 7.17 -0.87
CA VAL A 23 14.15 8.17 -1.34
C VAL A 23 12.74 7.59 -1.32
N ASP A 24 12.57 6.36 -1.80
CA ASP A 24 11.26 5.69 -1.80
C ASP A 24 10.73 5.49 -0.37
N LEU A 25 11.59 5.11 0.56
CA LEU A 25 11.23 4.99 1.98
C LEU A 25 10.87 6.33 2.59
N ALA A 26 11.66 7.39 2.33
CA ALA A 26 11.38 8.72 2.84
C ALA A 26 10.04 9.26 2.34
N VAL A 27 9.75 9.07 1.05
CA VAL A 27 8.47 9.47 0.44
C VAL A 27 7.31 8.70 1.07
N ALA A 28 7.46 7.38 1.26
CA ALA A 28 6.43 6.55 1.89
C ALA A 28 6.09 7.04 3.32
N VAL A 29 7.09 7.38 4.13
CA VAL A 29 6.89 7.87 5.52
C VAL A 29 6.18 9.22 5.53
N VAL A 30 6.62 10.17 4.69
CA VAL A 30 6.03 11.52 4.64
C VAL A 30 4.57 11.46 4.18
N ILE A 31 4.27 10.70 3.14
CA ILE A 31 2.90 10.52 2.64
C ILE A 31 2.03 9.82 3.69
N GLY A 32 2.55 8.79 4.36
CA GLY A 32 1.83 8.09 5.42
C GLY A 32 1.45 9.00 6.59
N ALA A 33 2.37 9.85 7.03
CA ALA A 33 2.11 10.83 8.09
C ALA A 33 1.07 11.88 7.67
N ALA A 34 1.21 12.44 6.47
CA ALA A 34 0.26 13.44 5.95
C ALA A 34 -1.16 12.86 5.81
N PHE A 35 -1.29 11.63 5.30
CA PHE A 35 -2.59 10.98 5.15
C PHE A 35 -3.25 10.68 6.49
N THR A 36 -2.48 10.18 7.46
CA THR A 36 -2.96 9.94 8.83
C THR A 36 -3.53 11.21 9.45
N ASN A 37 -2.90 12.37 9.23
CA ASN A 37 -3.40 13.66 9.70
C ASN A 37 -4.73 14.07 9.05
N ILE A 38 -4.90 13.80 7.76
CA ILE A 38 -6.18 14.07 7.05
C ILE A 38 -7.29 13.22 7.65
N VAL A 39 -7.05 11.92 7.83
CA VAL A 39 -8.05 11.02 8.41
C VAL A 39 -8.38 11.41 9.84
N ASN A 40 -7.37 11.71 10.67
CA ASN A 40 -7.57 12.17 12.04
C ASN A 40 -8.40 13.45 12.10
N SER A 41 -8.20 14.39 11.17
CA SER A 41 -8.98 15.62 11.08
C SER A 41 -10.44 15.34 10.74
N VAL A 42 -10.71 14.40 9.83
CA VAL A 42 -12.08 13.98 9.49
C VAL A 42 -12.75 13.27 10.66
N VAL A 43 -12.04 12.37 11.34
CA VAL A 43 -12.59 11.67 12.51
C VAL A 43 -12.91 12.66 13.62
N LYS A 44 -11.96 13.53 13.98
CA LYS A 44 -12.17 14.54 15.03
C LYS A 44 -13.23 15.58 14.65
N GLY A 45 -13.25 16.01 13.40
CA GLY A 45 -14.10 17.11 12.94
C GLY A 45 -15.53 16.71 12.57
N ILE A 46 -15.76 15.47 12.13
CA ILE A 46 -17.06 15.02 11.62
C ILE A 46 -17.58 13.83 12.42
N ILE A 47 -16.75 12.80 12.62
CA ILE A 47 -17.20 11.55 13.23
C ILE A 47 -17.41 11.69 14.73
N ASN A 48 -16.43 12.25 15.46
CA ASN A 48 -16.53 12.46 16.90
C ASN A 48 -17.78 13.28 17.29
N PRO A 49 -18.12 14.41 16.64
CA PRO A 49 -19.35 15.12 16.96
C PRO A 49 -20.62 14.35 16.54
N LEU A 50 -20.62 13.57 15.44
CA LEU A 50 -21.76 12.72 15.08
C LEU A 50 -22.00 11.60 16.09
N VAL A 51 -20.93 10.94 16.53
CA VAL A 51 -20.99 9.89 17.55
C VAL A 51 -21.34 10.49 18.92
N GLY A 52 -20.86 11.70 19.24
CA GLY A 52 -21.24 12.44 20.44
C GLY A 52 -22.65 13.07 20.37
N ALA A 53 -23.31 13.06 19.21
CA ALA A 53 -24.71 13.47 19.07
C ALA A 53 -25.67 12.29 19.22
N ILE A 54 -25.25 11.07 18.86
CA ILE A 54 -26.07 9.84 18.93
C ILE A 54 -25.78 9.05 20.23
N GLY A 55 -24.53 9.08 20.72
CA GLY A 55 -24.11 8.70 22.07
C GLY A 55 -23.75 9.94 22.89
N THR A 56 -23.56 9.80 24.20
CA THR A 56 -23.39 10.98 25.08
C THR A 56 -22.20 11.86 24.67
N GLN A 57 -22.38 13.16 24.88
CA GLN A 57 -21.68 14.35 24.36
C GLN A 57 -20.15 14.31 24.18
N ASN A 58 -19.41 13.40 24.82
CA ASN A 58 -17.97 13.21 24.60
C ASN A 58 -17.54 11.82 25.07
N LEU A 59 -17.12 10.94 24.15
CA LEU A 59 -16.51 9.66 24.50
C LEU A 59 -15.31 9.89 25.43
N ASP A 60 -14.43 10.85 25.12
CA ASP A 60 -13.28 11.23 25.95
C ASP A 60 -13.61 11.67 27.39
N SER A 61 -14.86 12.08 27.66
CA SER A 61 -15.28 12.56 28.99
C SER A 61 -15.68 11.44 29.97
N TYR A 62 -15.81 10.20 29.48
CA TYR A 62 -16.05 9.05 30.33
C TYR A 62 -14.80 8.69 31.12
N SER A 63 -14.77 9.19 32.35
CA SER A 63 -13.76 8.84 33.36
C SER A 63 -14.44 8.14 34.54
N SER A 64 -13.96 6.95 34.90
CA SER A 64 -14.36 6.29 36.15
C SER A 64 -13.29 6.51 37.21
N CYS A 65 -13.68 6.89 38.41
CA CYS A 65 -12.72 7.20 39.48
C CYS A 65 -12.50 6.03 40.41
N LEU A 66 -11.26 5.52 40.42
CA LEU A 66 -10.88 4.39 41.26
C LEU A 66 -10.66 4.80 42.72
N LYS A 67 -10.38 6.09 42.99
CA LYS A 67 -10.22 6.67 44.33
C LYS A 67 -10.66 8.13 44.35
N ALA A 68 -11.60 8.46 45.24
CA ALA A 68 -12.13 9.82 45.39
C ALA A 68 -11.21 10.70 46.26
N PRO A 69 -11.21 12.04 46.08
CA PRO A 69 -11.93 12.80 45.05
C PRO A 69 -11.11 12.90 43.75
N CYS A 70 -11.76 12.65 42.62
CA CYS A 70 -11.17 12.96 41.32
C CYS A 70 -11.51 14.39 40.91
N LYS A 71 -10.49 15.20 40.68
CA LYS A 71 -10.64 16.47 39.96
C LYS A 71 -9.72 16.39 38.76
N VAL A 72 -10.30 16.45 37.57
CA VAL A 72 -9.56 16.53 36.31
C VAL A 72 -9.82 17.92 35.76
N ALA A 73 -8.76 18.68 35.53
CA ALA A 73 -8.91 20.00 34.91
C ALA A 73 -9.20 19.88 33.40
N PRO A 74 -9.73 20.95 32.78
CA PRO A 74 -10.05 20.98 31.35
C PRO A 74 -8.84 20.74 30.43
N ASP A 75 -7.63 20.85 30.96
CA ASP A 75 -6.35 20.60 30.29
C ASP A 75 -5.91 19.12 30.35
N GLY A 76 -6.72 18.25 30.96
CA GLY A 76 -6.41 16.83 31.13
C GLY A 76 -5.47 16.54 32.30
N THR A 77 -5.11 17.53 33.11
CA THR A 77 -4.29 17.31 34.31
C THR A 77 -5.14 16.74 35.45
N VAL A 78 -4.67 15.65 36.03
CA VAL A 78 -5.31 15.02 37.19
C VAL A 78 -4.90 15.80 38.44
N GLN A 79 -5.78 16.69 38.91
CA GLN A 79 -5.55 17.51 40.11
C GLN A 79 -5.70 16.69 41.39
N SER A 80 -6.51 15.63 41.39
CA SER A 80 -6.64 14.67 42.50
C SER A 80 -7.29 13.38 41.98
N GLY A 81 -7.01 12.23 42.62
CA GLY A 81 -7.60 10.92 42.30
C GLY A 81 -6.86 10.11 41.22
N VAL A 82 -7.35 8.90 40.93
CA VAL A 82 -6.91 8.06 39.80
C VAL A 82 -8.10 7.89 38.84
N PRO A 83 -8.26 8.78 37.84
CA PRO A 83 -9.31 8.66 36.84
C PRO A 83 -8.89 7.66 35.75
N ILE A 84 -9.76 6.70 35.44
CA ILE A 84 -9.63 5.82 34.29
C ILE A 84 -10.44 6.43 33.15
N LEU A 85 -9.76 6.98 32.14
CA LEU A 85 -10.38 7.57 30.95
C LEU A 85 -10.60 6.50 29.87
N TRP A 86 -11.50 5.54 30.12
CA TRP A 86 -11.86 4.50 29.16
C TRP A 86 -12.53 5.07 27.89
N GLY A 87 -13.09 6.26 28.02
CA GLY A 87 -13.62 7.06 26.95
C GLY A 87 -12.68 7.36 25.78
N SER A 88 -11.44 7.78 26.10
CA SER A 88 -10.45 8.15 25.09
C SER A 88 -9.85 6.94 24.37
N VAL A 89 -9.81 5.79 25.04
CA VAL A 89 -9.44 4.51 24.44
C VAL A 89 -10.48 4.12 23.37
N LEU A 90 -11.77 4.29 23.66
CA LEU A 90 -12.84 3.95 22.73
C LEU A 90 -12.87 4.90 21.52
N GLY A 91 -12.62 6.20 21.75
CA GLY A 91 -12.43 7.18 20.67
C GLY A 91 -11.21 6.88 19.79
N SER A 92 -10.09 6.47 20.39
CA SER A 92 -8.88 6.07 19.66
C SER A 92 -9.09 4.78 18.86
N MET A 93 -9.82 3.81 19.42
CA MET A 93 -10.18 2.56 18.74
C MET A 93 -11.09 2.83 17.52
N LEU A 94 -12.06 3.73 17.67
CA LEU A 94 -12.93 4.14 16.56
C LEU A 94 -12.12 4.87 15.46
N THR A 95 -11.24 5.78 15.84
CA THR A 95 -10.34 6.49 14.91
C THR A 95 -9.47 5.51 14.13
N PHE A 96 -8.92 4.51 14.82
CA PHE A 96 -8.13 3.45 14.20
C PHE A 96 -8.96 2.63 13.20
N LEU A 97 -10.16 2.19 13.59
CA LEU A 97 -11.06 1.43 12.71
C LEU A 97 -11.44 2.21 11.45
N ILE A 98 -11.74 3.50 11.58
CA ILE A 98 -12.09 4.34 10.43
C ILE A 98 -10.87 4.55 9.52
N THR A 99 -9.69 4.79 10.11
CA THR A 99 -8.46 4.92 9.34
C THR A 99 -8.14 3.64 8.57
N ALA A 100 -8.25 2.48 9.22
CA ALA A 100 -8.07 1.19 8.58
C ALA A 100 -9.09 0.97 7.45
N ALA A 101 -10.37 1.31 7.68
CA ALA A 101 -11.42 1.18 6.68
C ALA A 101 -11.16 2.08 5.44
N VAL A 102 -10.77 3.34 5.65
CA VAL A 102 -10.47 4.28 4.57
C VAL A 102 -9.25 3.82 3.78
N VAL A 103 -8.15 3.43 4.45
CA VAL A 103 -6.95 2.91 3.78
C VAL A 103 -7.26 1.63 3.00
N TYR A 104 -8.04 0.72 3.58
CA TYR A 104 -8.43 -0.51 2.92
C TYR A 104 -9.28 -0.23 1.68
N PHE A 105 -10.31 0.61 1.79
CA PHE A 105 -11.26 0.85 0.70
C PHE A 105 -10.67 1.72 -0.42
N LEU A 106 -9.88 2.75 -0.09
CA LEU A 106 -9.32 3.67 -1.08
C LEU A 106 -7.97 3.24 -1.65
N MET A 107 -7.17 2.47 -0.92
CA MET A 107 -5.84 2.06 -1.37
C MET A 107 -5.79 0.57 -1.69
N VAL A 108 -6.13 -0.28 -0.73
CA VAL A 108 -5.95 -1.75 -0.87
C VAL A 108 -6.95 -2.35 -1.86
N LEU A 109 -8.22 -1.93 -1.83
CA LEU A 109 -9.25 -2.45 -2.72
C LEU A 109 -9.01 -2.11 -4.21
N PRO A 110 -8.69 -0.86 -4.61
CA PRO A 110 -8.36 -0.59 -6.01
C PRO A 110 -7.03 -1.20 -6.42
N MET A 111 -6.03 -1.22 -5.54
CA MET A 111 -4.74 -1.85 -5.85
C MET A 111 -4.89 -3.36 -6.06
N SER A 112 -5.65 -4.05 -5.20
CA SER A 112 -5.94 -5.49 -5.36
C SER A 112 -6.75 -5.77 -6.63
N LYS A 113 -7.76 -4.96 -6.95
CA LYS A 113 -8.51 -5.06 -8.21
C LYS A 113 -7.62 -4.79 -9.43
N TYR A 114 -6.71 -3.83 -9.34
CA TYR A 114 -5.79 -3.50 -10.42
C TYR A 114 -4.76 -4.62 -10.65
N LEU A 115 -4.18 -5.15 -9.56
CA LEU A 115 -3.26 -6.29 -9.61
C LEU A 115 -3.95 -7.55 -10.14
N ALA A 116 -5.19 -7.83 -9.73
CA ALA A 116 -5.98 -8.93 -10.28
C ALA A 116 -6.23 -8.78 -11.79
N ARG A 117 -6.52 -7.55 -12.25
CA ARG A 117 -6.67 -7.25 -13.69
C ARG A 117 -5.35 -7.38 -14.46
N GLN A 118 -4.23 -6.98 -13.87
CA GLN A 118 -2.91 -7.16 -14.47
C GLN A 118 -2.51 -8.64 -14.54
N ALA A 119 -2.77 -9.41 -13.49
CA ALA A 119 -2.53 -10.85 -13.45
C ALA A 119 -3.35 -11.58 -14.53
N ALA A 120 -4.64 -11.23 -14.68
CA ALA A 120 -5.49 -11.77 -15.75
C ALA A 120 -4.98 -11.40 -17.15
N ARG A 121 -4.46 -10.17 -17.34
CA ARG A 121 -3.87 -9.74 -18.62
C ARG A 121 -2.53 -10.43 -18.92
N LYS A 122 -1.72 -10.72 -17.89
CA LYS A 122 -0.48 -11.49 -18.05
C LYS A 122 -0.78 -12.94 -18.39
N ALA A 123 -1.70 -13.59 -17.68
CA ALA A 123 -2.14 -14.95 -17.99
C ALA A 123 -2.72 -15.06 -19.41
N ALA A 124 -3.49 -14.07 -19.87
CA ALA A 124 -3.98 -14.03 -21.24
C ALA A 124 -2.84 -13.87 -22.26
N ARG A 125 -1.83 -13.04 -21.99
CA ARG A 125 -0.66 -12.88 -22.87
C ARG A 125 0.23 -14.11 -22.91
N GLU A 126 0.43 -14.77 -21.78
CA GLU A 126 1.20 -16.02 -21.70
C GLU A 126 0.45 -17.14 -22.44
N GLY A 127 -0.85 -17.29 -22.24
CA GLY A 127 -1.67 -18.24 -22.98
C GLY A 127 -1.71 -17.96 -24.50
N THR A 128 -1.81 -16.70 -24.93
CA THR A 128 -1.72 -16.35 -26.36
C THR A 128 -0.33 -16.64 -26.92
N LYS A 129 0.74 -16.38 -26.15
CA LYS A 129 2.11 -16.65 -26.60
C LYS A 129 2.39 -18.16 -26.72
N GLU A 130 1.93 -18.94 -25.75
CA GLU A 130 2.02 -20.41 -25.76
C GLU A 130 1.22 -21.01 -26.92
N VAL A 131 0.01 -20.51 -27.20
CA VAL A 131 -0.79 -20.96 -28.36
C VAL A 131 -0.10 -20.61 -29.68
N ILE A 132 0.48 -19.41 -29.82
CA ILE A 132 1.21 -19.01 -31.05
C ILE A 132 2.45 -19.89 -31.25
N GLU A 133 3.25 -20.12 -30.19
CA GLU A 133 4.44 -20.98 -30.27
C GLU A 133 4.07 -22.43 -30.67
N VAL A 134 2.98 -22.99 -30.13
CA VAL A 134 2.51 -24.34 -30.53
C VAL A 134 2.05 -24.35 -32.00
N THR A 135 1.33 -23.32 -32.44
CA THR A 135 0.83 -23.22 -33.82
C THR A 135 1.99 -23.09 -34.83
N GLU A 136 3.00 -22.28 -34.52
CA GLU A 136 4.19 -22.13 -35.38
C GLU A 136 4.99 -23.44 -35.49
N LEU A 137 5.11 -24.20 -34.40
CA LEU A 137 5.75 -25.52 -34.41
C LEU A 137 4.98 -26.54 -35.26
N GLU A 138 3.65 -26.49 -35.24
CA GLU A 138 2.78 -27.33 -36.07
C GLU A 138 2.94 -27.01 -37.56
N VAL A 139 2.94 -25.73 -37.93
CA VAL A 139 3.17 -25.29 -39.31
C VAL A 139 4.57 -25.68 -39.80
N LEU A 140 5.60 -25.52 -38.98
CA LEU A 140 6.97 -25.94 -39.32
C LEU A 140 7.07 -27.46 -39.52
N LYS A 141 6.31 -28.23 -38.74
CA LYS A 141 6.22 -29.69 -38.87
C LYS A 141 5.54 -30.09 -40.19
N GLU A 142 4.44 -29.44 -40.55
CA GLU A 142 3.76 -29.66 -41.84
C GLU A 142 4.64 -29.30 -43.03
N ILE A 143 5.35 -28.16 -42.98
CA ILE A 143 6.28 -27.74 -44.05
C ILE A 143 7.40 -28.78 -44.22
N ARG A 144 7.97 -29.26 -43.11
CA ARG A 144 9.01 -30.31 -43.17
C ARG A 144 8.46 -31.58 -43.82
N ASP A 145 7.27 -32.02 -43.43
CA ASP A 145 6.68 -33.26 -43.95
C ASP A 145 6.33 -33.10 -45.45
N ALA A 146 5.87 -31.92 -45.88
CA ALA A 146 5.66 -31.58 -47.29
C ALA A 146 6.97 -31.56 -48.11
N LEU A 147 8.06 -31.02 -47.55
CA LEU A 147 9.38 -31.02 -48.18
C LEU A 147 9.98 -32.43 -48.28
N VAL A 148 9.79 -33.27 -47.27
CA VAL A 148 10.21 -34.67 -47.30
C VAL A 148 9.41 -35.45 -48.35
N ALA A 149 8.11 -35.20 -48.46
CA ALA A 149 7.27 -35.81 -49.49
C ALA A 149 7.69 -35.40 -50.91
N GLN A 150 8.07 -34.12 -51.13
CA GLN A 150 8.64 -33.66 -52.40
C GLN A 150 10.04 -34.21 -52.70
N ARG A 151 10.80 -34.58 -51.67
CA ARG A 151 12.15 -35.16 -51.79
C ARG A 151 12.15 -36.68 -52.01
N GLY A 152 10.97 -37.30 -52.12
CA GLY A 152 10.80 -38.68 -52.63
C GLY A 152 11.31 -38.83 -54.07
N PRO A 153 11.59 -40.07 -54.53
CA PRO A 153 12.58 -40.38 -55.57
C PRO A 153 12.34 -39.57 -56.84
N GLY A 154 13.35 -38.81 -57.23
CA GLY A 154 13.28 -37.91 -58.38
C GLY A 154 12.94 -38.67 -59.68
N PRO A 155 12.21 -38.03 -60.61
CA PRO A 155 12.03 -38.55 -61.96
C PRO A 155 13.38 -38.46 -62.70
N GLY A 156 14.23 -39.47 -62.49
CA GLY A 156 15.58 -39.57 -63.03
C GLY A 156 15.92 -40.95 -63.60
N GLU A 157 14.94 -41.80 -63.86
CA GLU A 157 15.10 -43.05 -64.60
C GLU A 157 13.96 -43.20 -65.62
N ARG A 158 14.21 -42.78 -66.85
CA ARG A 158 13.70 -43.35 -68.12
C ARG A 158 14.42 -42.72 -69.30
#